data_AF-A0A2S2PIB8-F1
#
_entry.id   AF-A0A2S2PIB8-F1
#
_cell.length_a   1.000
_cell.length_b   1.000
_cell.length_c   1.000
_cell.angle_alpha   90.00
_cell.angle_beta   90.00
_cell.angle_gamma   90.00
#
_symmetry.space_group_name_H-M   'P 1'
#
loop_
_entity.id
_entity.type
_entity.pdbx_description
1 polymer ?
#
loop_
_entity_poly.entity_id
_entity_poly.type
_entity_poly.pdbx_seq_one_letter_code
_entity_poly.pdbx_strand_id
1 'polypeptide(L)'
;ERIMVLEIIQSMVFAKNYTDYDEIHKKLEDTNTNTVINYFNKNWHGIKTEWVVYFQSKFMTLGNRTNNRLESINQKITQVVTKFSRLDQLFQGLEMLMITLRTERDHIATECFCKTPSYVGGLSDDIKELFWYLTPFAFNLVHSKIKQMDTVQVMSTDHMTQSGVINSREGVLNVTVTSCTCSFKTSMCLPCHHIFKLKKIHELSLYH
;
A
#
# COMPACT_ATOMS: atom_id res chain seq x y z
N GLU A 1 4.91 -32.80 -6.43
CA GLU A 1 3.63 -32.20 -6.87
C GLU A 1 3.15 -31.07 -5.96
N ARG A 2 2.77 -31.33 -4.70
CA ARG A 2 2.26 -30.29 -3.77
C ARG A 2 3.16 -29.05 -3.60
N ILE A 3 4.48 -29.24 -3.42
CA ILE A 3 5.44 -28.14 -3.22
C ILE A 3 5.51 -27.26 -4.47
N MET A 4 5.63 -27.88 -5.65
CA MET A 4 5.64 -27.19 -6.94
C MET A 4 4.38 -26.34 -7.16
N VAL A 5 3.19 -26.90 -6.92
CA VAL A 5 1.92 -26.17 -7.05
C VAL A 5 1.85 -24.98 -6.08
N LEU A 6 2.36 -25.17 -4.86
CA LEU A 6 2.42 -24.10 -3.85
C LEU A 6 3.38 -22.98 -4.26
N GLU A 7 4.55 -23.31 -4.81
CA GLU A 7 5.51 -22.34 -5.34
C GLU A 7 4.92 -21.53 -6.50
N ILE A 8 4.19 -22.19 -7.41
CA ILE A 8 3.49 -21.52 -8.50
C ILE A 8 2.47 -20.52 -7.95
N ILE A 9 1.58 -20.95 -7.05
CA ILE A 9 0.57 -20.07 -6.44
C ILE A 9 1.22 -18.91 -5.66
N GLN A 10 2.31 -19.17 -4.93
CA GLN A 10 3.05 -18.12 -4.24
C GLN A 10 3.64 -17.10 -5.22
N SER A 11 4.16 -17.56 -6.37
CA SER A 11 4.66 -16.65 -7.40
C SER A 11 3.55 -15.78 -8.00
N MET A 12 2.32 -16.27 -8.10
CA MET A 12 1.16 -15.50 -8.58
C MET A 12 0.86 -14.29 -7.69
N VAL A 13 1.06 -14.40 -6.36
CA VAL A 13 0.83 -13.30 -5.42
C VAL A 13 1.67 -12.08 -5.79
N PHE A 14 2.89 -12.31 -6.29
CA PHE A 14 3.88 -11.28 -6.62
C PHE A 14 4.00 -11.02 -8.12
N ALA A 15 3.00 -11.42 -8.92
CA ALA A 15 2.96 -11.12 -10.34
C ALA A 15 3.10 -9.60 -10.59
N LYS A 16 3.90 -9.23 -11.59
CA LYS A 16 4.32 -7.85 -11.84
C LYS A 16 3.35 -7.06 -12.70
N ASN A 17 2.62 -7.74 -13.57
CA ASN A 17 1.65 -7.17 -14.49
C ASN A 17 0.63 -8.24 -14.91
N TYR A 18 -0.32 -7.86 -15.76
CA TYR A 18 -1.37 -8.76 -16.23
C TYR A 18 -0.81 -9.98 -16.99
N THR A 19 0.16 -9.77 -17.88
CA THR A 19 0.74 -10.85 -18.70
C THR A 19 1.54 -11.84 -17.86
N ASP A 20 2.32 -11.36 -16.89
CA ASP A 20 3.08 -12.20 -15.95
C ASP A 20 2.14 -13.06 -15.09
N TYR A 21 1.01 -12.51 -14.65
CA TYR A 21 -0.02 -13.28 -13.93
C TYR A 21 -0.60 -14.38 -14.81
N ASP A 22 -0.99 -14.07 -16.04
CA ASP A 22 -1.58 -15.04 -16.97
C ASP A 22 -0.58 -16.14 -17.37
N GLU A 23 0.70 -15.80 -17.54
CA GLU A 23 1.77 -16.78 -17.79
C GLU A 23 1.94 -17.75 -16.61
N ILE A 24 1.90 -17.25 -15.37
CA ILE A 24 1.98 -18.11 -14.17
C ILE A 24 0.70 -18.94 -14.02
N HIS A 25 -0.46 -18.38 -14.33
CA HIS A 25 -1.74 -19.11 -14.31
C HIS A 25 -1.74 -20.25 -15.32
N LYS A 26 -1.23 -20.02 -16.52
CA LYS A 26 -1.05 -21.08 -17.52
C LYS A 26 -0.08 -22.17 -17.04
N LYS A 27 1.03 -21.79 -16.40
CA LYS A 27 1.94 -22.77 -15.77
C LYS A 27 1.24 -23.63 -14.71
N LEU A 28 0.28 -23.06 -13.97
CA LEU A 28 -0.54 -23.82 -13.03
C LEU A 28 -1.45 -24.82 -13.77
N GLU A 29 -2.07 -24.42 -14.87
CA GLU A 29 -2.92 -25.30 -15.69
C GLU A 29 -2.11 -26.45 -16.31
N ASP A 30 -0.88 -26.17 -16.76
CA ASP A 30 0.03 -27.17 -17.34
C ASP A 30 0.48 -28.25 -16.33
N THR A 31 0.31 -28.03 -15.03
CA THR A 31 0.61 -29.05 -14.00
C THR A 31 -0.33 -30.26 -14.05
N ASN A 32 -1.48 -30.15 -14.73
CA ASN A 32 -2.51 -31.19 -14.84
C ASN A 32 -3.11 -31.68 -13.49
N THR A 33 -2.89 -30.94 -12.39
CA THR A 33 -3.50 -31.25 -11.08
C THR A 33 -4.94 -30.73 -11.02
N ASN A 34 -5.84 -31.38 -11.75
CA ASN A 34 -7.23 -30.94 -11.99
C ASN A 34 -8.00 -30.54 -10.72
N THR A 35 -7.84 -31.27 -9.61
CA THR A 35 -8.54 -30.96 -8.35
C THR A 35 -8.13 -29.60 -7.80
N VAL A 36 -6.84 -29.27 -7.84
CA VAL A 36 -6.33 -27.98 -7.35
C VAL A 36 -6.68 -26.86 -8.32
N ILE A 37 -6.53 -27.09 -9.62
CA ILE A 37 -6.87 -26.11 -10.66
C ILE A 37 -8.36 -25.74 -10.58
N ASN A 38 -9.26 -26.72 -10.47
CA ASN A 38 -10.70 -26.48 -10.35
C ASN A 38 -11.04 -25.68 -9.09
N TYR A 39 -10.42 -26.03 -7.95
CA TYR A 39 -10.60 -25.26 -6.72
C TYR A 39 -10.07 -23.83 -6.85
N PHE A 40 -8.90 -23.66 -7.44
CA PHE A 40 -8.26 -22.36 -7.63
C PHE A 40 -9.08 -21.46 -8.56
N ASN A 41 -9.48 -21.95 -9.72
CA ASN A 41 -10.25 -21.19 -10.70
C ASN A 41 -11.62 -20.78 -10.14
N LYS A 42 -12.26 -21.66 -9.37
CA LYS A 42 -13.55 -21.39 -8.73
C LYS A 42 -13.47 -20.32 -7.63
N ASN A 43 -12.43 -20.35 -6.79
CA ASN A 43 -12.42 -19.57 -5.55
C ASN A 43 -11.44 -18.39 -5.54
N TRP A 44 -10.36 -18.46 -6.33
CA TRP A 44 -9.23 -17.51 -6.24
C TRP A 44 -9.03 -16.69 -7.50
N HIS A 45 -9.11 -17.31 -8.68
CA HIS A 45 -8.83 -16.61 -9.94
C HIS A 45 -9.78 -15.42 -10.19
N GLY A 46 -11.07 -15.60 -9.89
CA GLY A 46 -12.09 -14.55 -10.05
C GLY A 46 -11.90 -13.32 -9.15
N ILE A 47 -11.25 -13.51 -7.99
CA ILE A 47 -11.00 -12.46 -6.98
C ILE A 47 -9.52 -12.04 -6.93
N LYS A 48 -8.78 -12.19 -8.05
CA LYS A 48 -7.35 -11.84 -8.13
C LYS A 48 -7.01 -10.41 -7.69
N THR A 49 -7.96 -9.48 -7.79
CA THR A 49 -7.83 -8.10 -7.28
C THR A 49 -7.68 -8.01 -5.77
N GLU A 50 -8.10 -9.03 -5.02
CA GLU A 50 -8.09 -9.03 -3.55
C GLU A 50 -6.80 -9.59 -2.95
N TRP A 51 -6.00 -10.35 -3.70
CA TRP A 51 -4.84 -11.08 -3.14
C TRP A 51 -3.55 -10.97 -3.97
N VAL A 52 -3.62 -10.58 -5.25
CA VAL A 52 -2.42 -10.35 -6.07
C VAL A 52 -1.94 -8.91 -5.88
N VAL A 53 -0.68 -8.75 -5.51
CA VAL A 53 -0.11 -7.44 -5.14
C VAL A 53 -0.23 -6.41 -6.27
N TYR A 54 0.00 -6.81 -7.52
CA TYR A 54 -0.15 -5.91 -8.67
C TYR A 54 -1.58 -5.38 -8.81
N PHE A 55 -2.59 -6.26 -8.76
CA PHE A 55 -3.99 -5.84 -8.91
C PHE A 55 -4.47 -5.04 -7.70
N GLN A 56 -4.13 -5.47 -6.48
CA GLN A 56 -4.42 -4.72 -5.25
C GLN A 56 -3.85 -3.30 -5.29
N SER A 57 -2.67 -3.11 -5.89
CA SER A 57 -2.02 -1.81 -5.95
C SER A 57 -2.80 -0.76 -6.73
N LYS A 58 -3.78 -1.18 -7.56
CA LYS A 58 -4.68 -0.29 -8.29
C LYS A 58 -5.84 0.24 -7.43
N PHE A 59 -6.00 -0.30 -6.22
CA PHE A 59 -7.00 0.14 -5.24
C PHE A 59 -6.33 0.78 -4.03
N MET A 60 -7.10 1.57 -3.29
CA MET A 60 -6.67 2.18 -2.04
C MET A 60 -6.46 1.10 -0.97
N THR A 61 -5.19 0.90 -0.56
CA THR A 61 -4.82 -0.08 0.49
C THR A 61 -4.21 0.60 1.71
N LEU A 62 -3.73 1.83 1.58
CA LEU A 62 -3.08 2.61 2.65
C LEU A 62 -1.93 1.83 3.33
N GLY A 63 -1.26 0.96 2.58
CA GLY A 63 -0.19 0.09 3.08
C GLY A 63 -0.66 -1.20 3.74
N ASN A 64 -1.97 -1.44 3.89
CA ASN A 64 -2.52 -2.69 4.41
C ASN A 64 -2.52 -3.76 3.31
N ARG A 65 -1.41 -4.48 3.18
CA ARG A 65 -1.25 -5.57 2.20
C ARG A 65 -1.10 -6.95 2.82
N THR A 66 -0.86 -7.01 4.13
CA THR A 66 -0.63 -8.25 4.87
C THR A 66 -1.68 -8.40 5.96
N ASN A 67 -1.82 -9.64 6.42
CA ASN A 67 -2.67 -10.01 7.54
C ASN A 67 -2.03 -9.68 8.91
N ASN A 68 -0.81 -9.13 8.98
CA ASN A 68 -0.08 -8.85 10.22
C ASN A 68 -0.92 -8.12 11.27
N ARG A 69 -1.74 -7.15 10.85
CA ARG A 69 -2.64 -6.41 11.76
C ARG A 69 -3.72 -7.33 12.36
N LEU A 70 -4.32 -8.19 11.54
CA LEU A 70 -5.32 -9.16 11.98
C LEU A 70 -4.69 -10.24 12.85
N GLU A 71 -3.53 -10.76 12.46
CA GLU A 71 -2.78 -11.75 13.25
C GLU A 71 -2.37 -11.19 14.60
N SER A 72 -1.88 -9.96 14.66
CA SER A 72 -1.53 -9.28 15.92
C SER A 72 -2.74 -9.12 16.84
N ILE A 73 -3.90 -8.70 16.31
CA ILE A 73 -5.14 -8.60 17.09
C ILE A 73 -5.59 -9.98 17.57
N ASN A 74 -5.59 -10.99 16.70
CA ASN A 74 -5.96 -12.37 17.06
C ASN A 74 -5.04 -12.96 18.13
N GLN A 75 -3.74 -12.66 18.08
CA GLN A 75 -2.79 -13.04 19.12
C GLN A 75 -3.14 -12.38 20.45
N LYS A 76 -3.40 -11.07 20.47
CA LYS A 76 -3.83 -10.36 21.69
C LYS A 76 -5.14 -10.90 22.26
N ILE A 77 -6.10 -11.27 21.40
CA ILE A 77 -7.34 -11.93 21.83
C ILE A 77 -7.03 -13.29 22.46
N THR A 78 -6.19 -14.10 21.82
CA THR A 78 -5.84 -15.44 22.31
C THR A 78 -5.07 -15.39 23.64
N GLN A 79 -4.38 -14.28 23.94
CA GLN A 79 -3.73 -14.07 25.23
C GLN A 79 -4.72 -13.89 26.39
N VAL A 80 -5.89 -13.30 26.13
CA VAL A 80 -6.92 -13.07 27.16
C VAL A 80 -8.00 -14.16 27.17
N VAL A 81 -8.25 -14.81 26.02
CA VAL A 81 -9.23 -15.89 25.87
C VAL A 81 -8.54 -17.25 26.03
N THR A 82 -8.68 -17.87 27.21
CA THR A 82 -8.15 -19.21 27.46
C THR A 82 -9.24 -20.28 27.28
N LYS A 83 -8.86 -21.47 26.81
CA LYS A 83 -9.77 -22.57 26.41
C LYS A 83 -10.80 -23.00 27.48
N PHE A 84 -10.49 -22.77 28.75
CA PHE A 84 -11.33 -23.16 29.90
C PHE A 84 -11.64 -21.97 30.82
N SER A 85 -11.57 -20.75 30.29
CA SER A 85 -11.99 -19.56 31.04
C SER A 85 -13.47 -19.62 31.38
N ARG A 86 -13.81 -19.25 32.61
CA ARG A 86 -15.21 -19.03 32.97
C ARG A 86 -15.73 -17.83 32.19
N LEU A 87 -17.04 -17.80 31.93
CA LEU A 87 -17.64 -16.76 31.11
C LEU A 87 -17.43 -15.34 31.68
N ASP A 88 -17.43 -15.19 33.00
CA ASP A 88 -17.13 -13.94 33.68
C ASP A 88 -15.68 -13.46 33.43
N GLN A 89 -14.71 -14.38 33.50
CA GLN A 89 -13.30 -14.09 33.23
C GLN A 89 -13.05 -13.75 31.76
N LEU A 90 -13.76 -14.40 30.85
CA LEU A 90 -13.70 -14.10 29.42
C LEU A 90 -14.10 -12.65 29.14
N PHE A 91 -15.24 -12.21 29.66
CA PHE A 91 -15.71 -10.84 29.43
C PHE A 91 -14.78 -9.80 30.06
N GLN A 92 -14.29 -10.04 31.28
CA GLN A 92 -13.30 -9.17 31.91
C GLN A 92 -12.02 -9.05 31.07
N GLY A 93 -11.51 -10.17 30.55
CA GLY A 93 -10.32 -10.19 29.70
C GLY A 93 -10.50 -9.41 28.39
N LEU A 94 -11.65 -9.58 27.74
CA LEU A 94 -11.98 -8.85 26.51
C LEU A 94 -12.19 -7.34 26.75
N GLU A 95 -12.84 -6.96 27.85
CA GLU A 95 -13.01 -5.56 28.23
C GLU A 95 -11.65 -4.88 28.47
N MET A 96 -10.78 -5.52 29.25
CA MET A 96 -9.41 -5.02 29.49
C MET A 96 -8.60 -4.91 28.21
N LEU A 97 -8.74 -5.87 27.29
CA LEU A 97 -8.10 -5.80 25.98
C LEU A 97 -8.61 -4.61 25.16
N MET A 98 -9.93 -4.38 25.14
CA MET A 98 -10.53 -3.26 24.42
C MET A 98 -10.07 -1.91 24.97
N ILE A 99 -9.97 -1.77 26.30
CA ILE A 99 -9.43 -0.56 26.95
C ILE A 99 -7.97 -0.38 26.54
N THR A 100 -7.15 -1.42 26.64
CA THR A 100 -5.73 -1.38 26.26
C THR A 100 -5.55 -0.93 24.81
N LEU A 101 -6.29 -1.52 23.86
CA LEU A 101 -6.21 -1.16 22.45
C LEU A 101 -6.64 0.28 22.18
N ARG A 102 -7.65 0.80 22.90
CA ARG A 102 -8.06 2.20 22.79
C ARG A 102 -6.96 3.13 23.32
N THR A 103 -6.40 2.83 24.49
CA THR A 103 -5.33 3.61 25.09
C THR A 103 -4.08 3.63 24.21
N GLU A 104 -3.67 2.48 23.65
CA GLU A 104 -2.56 2.40 22.70
C GLU A 104 -2.79 3.29 21.47
N ARG A 105 -3.99 3.22 20.87
CA ARG A 105 -4.36 4.03 19.71
C ARG A 105 -4.31 5.53 20.04
N ASP A 106 -4.91 5.93 21.16
CA ASP A 106 -4.99 7.33 21.56
C ASP A 106 -3.61 7.88 21.95
N HIS A 107 -2.74 7.04 22.53
CA HIS A 107 -1.34 7.36 22.78
C HIS A 107 -0.57 7.62 21.48
N ILE A 108 -0.69 6.73 20.48
CA ILE A 108 -0.06 6.91 19.16
C ILE A 108 -0.56 8.18 18.47
N ALA A 109 -1.87 8.46 18.55
CA ALA A 109 -2.44 9.68 17.99
C ALA A 109 -1.87 10.92 18.69
N THR A 110 -1.81 10.92 20.02
CA THR A 110 -1.23 12.02 20.81
C THR A 110 0.24 12.24 20.46
N GLU A 111 1.02 11.16 20.34
CA GLU A 111 2.43 11.22 19.95
C GLU A 111 2.61 11.87 18.57
N CYS A 112 1.74 11.52 17.61
CA CYS A 112 1.74 12.05 16.25
C CYS A 112 1.58 13.58 16.20
N PHE A 113 0.76 14.17 17.09
CA PHE A 113 0.49 15.61 17.11
C PHE A 113 1.41 16.40 18.04
N CYS A 114 1.88 15.79 19.14
CA CYS A 114 2.68 16.49 20.14
C CYS A 114 4.18 16.49 19.83
N LYS A 115 4.68 15.54 19.03
CA LYS A 115 6.11 15.43 18.73
C LYS A 115 6.43 15.94 17.34
N THR A 116 7.20 17.02 17.26
CA THR A 116 7.84 17.43 16.00
C THR A 116 9.20 16.74 15.86
N PRO A 117 9.42 15.92 14.82
CA PRO A 117 10.72 15.29 14.58
C PRO A 117 11.83 16.33 14.40
N SER A 118 13.02 16.05 14.92
CA SER A 118 14.17 16.97 14.88
C SER A 118 14.63 17.34 13.46
N TYR A 119 14.45 16.44 12.49
CA TYR A 119 14.84 16.69 11.10
C TYR A 119 13.98 17.76 10.42
N VAL A 120 12.81 18.13 10.96
CA VAL A 120 11.90 19.11 10.36
C VAL A 120 12.56 20.48 10.22
N GLY A 121 13.45 20.84 11.16
CA GLY A 121 14.17 22.12 11.12
C GLY A 121 15.05 22.29 9.87
N GLY A 122 15.61 21.20 9.35
CA GLY A 122 16.52 21.20 8.20
C GLY A 122 15.84 21.09 6.82
N LEU A 123 14.51 21.06 6.76
CA LEU A 123 13.76 20.99 5.51
C LEU A 123 13.63 22.37 4.84
N SER A 124 13.47 22.40 3.52
CA SER A 124 13.08 23.62 2.80
C SER A 124 11.63 24.01 3.14
N ASP A 125 11.29 25.29 2.98
CA ASP A 125 10.00 25.82 3.43
C ASP A 125 8.81 25.13 2.73
N ASP A 126 8.87 24.90 1.42
CA ASP A 126 7.83 24.12 0.69
C ASP A 126 7.61 22.70 1.25
N ILE A 127 8.69 22.05 1.71
CA ILE A 127 8.62 20.68 2.26
C ILE A 127 8.14 20.72 3.71
N LYS A 128 8.47 21.77 4.47
CA LYS A 128 7.95 22.00 5.81
C LYS A 128 6.44 22.22 5.80
N GLU A 129 5.92 22.98 4.83
CA GLU A 129 4.48 23.15 4.68
C GLU A 129 3.80 21.80 4.49
N LEU A 130 4.33 20.97 3.58
CA LEU A 130 3.80 19.62 3.34
C LEU A 130 3.82 18.73 4.60
N PHE A 131 4.82 18.88 5.47
CA PHE A 131 4.89 18.15 6.74
C PHE A 131 3.70 18.47 7.65
N TRP A 132 3.25 19.73 7.70
CA TRP A 132 2.16 20.14 8.60
C TRP A 132 0.77 19.65 8.18
N TYR A 133 0.58 19.30 6.90
CA TYR A 133 -0.68 18.73 6.40
C TYR A 133 -0.72 17.21 6.40
N LEU A 134 0.40 16.55 6.68
CA LEU A 134 0.52 15.10 6.66
C LEU A 134 0.84 14.57 8.06
N THR A 135 0.44 13.32 8.32
CA THR A 135 1.00 12.60 9.47
C THR A 135 2.49 12.35 9.21
N PRO A 136 3.34 12.26 10.25
CA PRO A 136 4.77 11.96 10.08
C PRO A 136 5.02 10.70 9.24
N PHE A 137 4.16 9.68 9.38
CA PHE A 137 4.20 8.48 8.55
C PHE A 137 3.96 8.79 7.06
N ALA A 138 2.87 9.50 6.73
CA ALA A 138 2.56 9.86 5.36
C ALA A 138 3.63 10.79 4.76
N PHE A 139 4.12 11.75 5.55
CA PHE A 139 5.21 12.63 5.15
C PHE A 139 6.48 11.84 4.78
N ASN A 140 6.90 10.88 5.60
CA ASN A 140 8.09 10.07 5.30
C ASN A 140 8.00 9.35 3.95
N LEU A 141 6.81 8.84 3.60
CA LEU A 141 6.56 8.22 2.30
C LEU A 141 6.66 9.24 1.16
N VAL A 142 6.02 10.39 1.30
CA VAL A 142 6.01 11.44 0.29
C VAL A 142 7.40 12.06 0.12
N HIS A 143 8.11 12.33 1.20
CA HIS A 143 9.48 12.85 1.19
C HIS A 143 10.45 11.90 0.48
N SER A 144 10.30 10.58 0.67
CA SER A 144 11.05 9.57 -0.12
C SER A 144 10.75 9.68 -1.62
N LYS A 145 9.51 9.99 -2.01
CA LYS A 145 9.13 10.23 -3.41
C LYS A 145 9.65 11.56 -3.95
N ILE A 146 9.68 12.62 -3.16
CA ILE A 146 10.29 13.90 -3.55
C ILE A 146 11.77 13.69 -3.94
N LYS A 147 12.52 12.89 -3.17
CA LYS A 147 13.92 12.56 -3.52
C LYS A 147 14.08 11.79 -4.83
N GLN A 148 13.01 11.15 -5.32
CA GLN A 148 13.00 10.37 -6.56
C GLN A 148 12.44 11.17 -7.76
N MET A 149 12.20 12.48 -7.62
CA MET A 149 11.66 13.30 -8.72
C MET A 149 12.58 13.34 -9.94
N ASP A 150 13.88 13.47 -9.71
CA ASP A 150 14.84 13.69 -10.80
C ASP A 150 15.13 12.42 -11.62
N THR A 151 14.71 11.24 -11.13
CA THR A 151 14.84 9.97 -11.87
C THR A 151 13.69 9.71 -12.85
N VAL A 152 12.66 10.55 -12.84
CA VAL A 152 11.47 10.38 -13.67
C VAL A 152 11.75 10.78 -15.12
N GLN A 153 11.49 9.84 -16.05
CA GLN A 153 11.63 10.06 -17.49
C GLN A 153 10.32 10.56 -18.08
N VAL A 154 10.31 11.81 -18.52
CA VAL A 154 9.14 12.47 -19.12
C VAL A 154 9.21 12.33 -20.63
N MET A 155 8.16 11.80 -21.25
CA MET A 155 8.09 11.59 -22.71
C MET A 155 7.52 12.81 -23.43
N SER A 156 6.44 13.37 -22.90
CA SER A 156 5.79 14.57 -23.44
C SER A 156 5.06 15.32 -22.33
N THR A 157 4.95 16.63 -22.48
CA THR A 157 4.23 17.52 -21.57
C THR A 157 3.35 18.47 -22.37
N ASP A 158 2.14 18.69 -21.89
CA ASP A 158 1.21 19.68 -22.39
C ASP A 158 1.02 20.77 -21.34
N HIS A 159 1.47 21.98 -21.67
CA HIS A 159 1.37 23.15 -20.81
C HIS A 159 -0.07 23.67 -20.68
N MET A 160 -0.94 23.45 -21.67
CA MET A 160 -2.32 23.92 -21.61
C MET A 160 -3.16 23.09 -20.63
N THR A 161 -2.97 21.77 -20.63
CA THR A 161 -3.72 20.84 -19.78
C THR A 161 -2.99 20.46 -18.49
N GLN A 162 -1.78 20.97 -18.27
CA GLN A 162 -0.91 20.60 -17.14
C GLN A 162 -0.79 19.09 -16.97
N SER A 163 -0.68 18.40 -18.11
CA SER A 163 -0.64 16.95 -18.21
C SER A 163 0.65 16.49 -18.89
N GLY A 164 1.05 15.26 -18.62
CA GLY A 164 2.25 14.68 -19.18
C GLY A 164 2.17 13.17 -19.26
N VAL A 165 2.92 12.63 -20.22
CA VAL A 165 3.11 11.20 -20.41
C VAL A 165 4.48 10.84 -19.88
N ILE A 166 4.51 9.91 -18.91
CA ILE A 166 5.72 9.53 -18.19
C ILE A 166 5.98 8.05 -18.41
N ASN A 167 7.22 7.71 -18.73
CA ASN A 167 7.66 6.31 -18.78
C ASN A 167 8.10 5.87 -17.39
N SER A 168 7.41 4.89 -16.82
CA SER A 168 7.69 4.35 -15.50
C SER A 168 7.92 2.84 -15.58
N ARG A 169 8.37 2.24 -14.47
CA ARG A 169 8.48 0.77 -14.35
C ARG A 169 7.13 0.06 -14.46
N GLU A 170 6.05 0.80 -14.23
CA GLU A 170 4.67 0.33 -14.36
C GLU A 170 4.11 0.49 -15.77
N GLY A 171 4.93 0.95 -16.73
CA GLY A 171 4.54 1.28 -18.10
C GLY A 171 4.39 2.78 -18.32
N VAL A 172 3.72 3.11 -19.43
CA VAL A 172 3.43 4.49 -19.82
C VAL A 172 2.24 5.00 -19.01
N LEU A 173 2.43 6.10 -18.28
CA LEU A 173 1.44 6.66 -17.37
C LEU A 173 1.04 8.06 -17.83
N ASN A 174 -0.27 8.32 -17.81
CA ASN A 174 -0.82 9.66 -17.95
C ASN A 174 -0.87 10.31 -16.56
N VAL A 175 -0.27 11.48 -16.46
CA VAL A 175 -0.08 12.20 -15.20
C VAL A 175 -0.54 13.63 -15.38
N THR A 176 -1.18 14.17 -14.34
CA THR A 176 -1.52 15.58 -14.21
C THR A 176 -0.88 16.11 -12.94
N VAL A 177 -0.91 17.43 -12.74
CA VAL A 177 -0.36 18.06 -11.52
C VAL A 177 -1.09 17.65 -10.23
N THR A 178 -2.22 16.93 -10.31
CA THR A 178 -3.00 16.47 -9.15
C THR A 178 -3.26 14.96 -9.12
N SER A 179 -3.28 14.30 -10.28
CA SER A 179 -3.66 12.89 -10.44
C SER A 179 -2.63 12.09 -11.23
N CYS A 180 -2.46 10.82 -10.83
CA CYS A 180 -1.56 9.87 -11.46
C CYS A 180 -2.12 8.46 -11.29
N THR A 181 -1.96 7.61 -12.31
CA THR A 181 -2.40 6.20 -12.30
C THR A 181 -1.34 5.22 -11.77
N CYS A 182 -0.23 5.74 -11.23
CA CYS A 182 0.79 4.90 -10.62
C CYS A 182 0.30 4.25 -9.33
N SER A 183 0.85 3.07 -9.04
CA SER A 183 0.48 2.25 -7.91
C SER A 183 0.62 2.97 -6.57
N PHE A 184 1.57 3.91 -6.44
CA PHE A 184 1.71 4.71 -5.22
C PHE A 184 0.52 5.64 -4.99
N LYS A 185 0.10 6.39 -6.02
CA LYS A 185 -1.03 7.33 -5.92
C LYS A 185 -2.34 6.59 -5.72
N THR A 186 -2.56 5.49 -6.43
CA THR A 186 -3.78 4.68 -6.28
C THR A 186 -3.86 3.98 -4.93
N SER A 187 -2.74 3.43 -4.44
CA SER A 187 -2.75 2.67 -3.18
C SER A 187 -2.69 3.51 -1.92
N MET A 188 -1.95 4.61 -1.91
CA MET A 188 -1.78 5.48 -0.74
C MET A 188 -2.62 6.76 -0.80
N CYS A 189 -3.18 7.11 -1.96
CA CYS A 189 -3.84 8.39 -2.22
C CYS A 189 -2.95 9.63 -2.05
N LEU A 190 -1.64 9.44 -1.88
CA LEU A 190 -0.64 10.50 -1.68
C LEU A 190 -0.01 10.95 -3.01
N PRO A 191 0.47 12.21 -3.10
CA PRO A 191 1.21 12.69 -4.26
C PRO A 191 2.47 11.86 -4.52
N CYS A 192 2.68 11.44 -5.77
CA CYS A 192 3.83 10.64 -6.16
C CYS A 192 4.92 11.50 -6.82
N HIS A 193 6.12 10.95 -6.96
CA HIS A 193 7.24 11.59 -7.65
C HIS A 193 6.94 12.04 -9.10
N HIS A 194 6.00 11.40 -9.80
CA HIS A 194 5.57 11.82 -11.14
C HIS A 194 4.80 13.14 -11.10
N ILE A 195 3.89 13.28 -10.13
CA ILE A 195 3.13 14.52 -9.91
C ILE A 195 4.09 15.66 -9.56
N PHE A 196 5.02 15.43 -8.64
CA PHE A 196 5.98 16.45 -8.26
C PHE A 196 6.95 16.83 -9.39
N LYS A 197 7.39 15.86 -10.21
CA LYS A 197 8.20 16.15 -11.40
C LYS A 197 7.44 17.06 -12.37
N LEU A 198 6.16 16.80 -12.59
CA LEU A 198 5.32 17.60 -13.48
C LEU A 198 5.09 19.01 -12.90
N LYS A 199 4.83 19.13 -11.59
CA LYS A 199 4.77 20.43 -10.90
C LYS A 199 6.07 21.23 -11.06
N LYS A 200 7.23 20.59 -10.90
CA LYS A 200 8.55 21.22 -11.11
C LYS A 200 8.76 21.72 -12.55
N ILE A 201 8.24 20.99 -13.56
CA ILE A 201 8.33 21.40 -14.98
C ILE A 201 7.43 22.61 -15.28
N HIS A 202 6.26 22.68 -14.65
CA HIS A 202 5.34 23.81 -14.78
C HIS A 202 5.62 24.95 -13.79
N GLU A 203 6.76 24.90 -13.08
CA GLU A 203 7.15 25.91 -12.08
C GLU A 203 6.08 26.16 -11.00
N LEU A 204 5.31 25.12 -10.67
CA LEU A 204 4.31 25.16 -9.61
C LEU A 204 4.93 24.81 -8.26
N SER A 205 4.36 25.37 -7.20
CA SER A 205 4.70 24.98 -5.83
C SER A 205 4.45 23.48 -5.63
N LEU A 206 5.35 22.82 -4.90
CA LEU A 206 5.14 21.41 -4.52
C LEU A 206 3.92 21.26 -3.61
N TYR A 207 3.57 22.31 -2.89
CA TYR A 207 2.46 22.39 -1.96
C TYR A 207 1.13 22.70 -2.65
N HIS A 208 1.05 23.77 -3.46
CA HIS A 208 -0.17 24.19 -4.18
C HIS A 208 -0.41 23.42 -5.47
#